data_AF-K1TRE0-F1
#
_entry.id   AF-K1TRE0-F1
#
_cell.length_a   1.000
_cell.length_b   1.000
_cell.length_c   1.000
_cell.angle_alpha   90.00
_cell.angle_beta   90.00
_cell.angle_gamma   90.00
#
_symmetry.space_group_name_H-M   'P 1'
#
loop_
_entity.id
_entity.type
_entity.pdbx_description
1 polymer ?
#
loop_
_entity_poly.entity_id
_entity_poly.type
_entity_poly.pdbx_seq_one_letter_code
_entity_poly.pdbx_strand_id
1 'polypeptide(L)'
;MAIDHQDTLSMRIGCGASKTKTPILNSHIKRMELNPQWFVPRSIVLHDMIHRVGNHGYFRARNYYVREVATGKEVDLNRVTRSMLISGAYGIAQRGGKGNALGRIIFRFDNNFSVFLHDTNSKGVFGQEDRGVSHGCIRIEKPYDFAVFLLADKNEKLKEKIYYSMTA
;
A
#
# COMPACT_ATOMS: atom_id res chain seq x y z
N MET A 1 5.57 11.48 14.59
CA MET A 1 6.96 11.94 14.82
C MET A 1 7.82 10.70 14.95
N ALA A 2 8.91 10.60 14.20
CA ALA A 2 9.97 9.61 14.40
C ALA A 2 11.15 10.30 15.08
N ILE A 3 11.84 9.59 15.97
CA ILE A 3 12.93 10.12 16.80
C ILE A 3 14.10 9.13 16.74
N ASP A 4 15.30 9.64 16.52
CA ASP A 4 16.57 8.93 16.59
C ASP A 4 17.59 9.83 17.31
N HIS A 5 17.81 9.56 18.60
CA HIS A 5 18.56 10.45 19.49
C HIS A 5 18.07 11.91 19.44
N GLN A 6 18.84 12.82 18.84
CA GLN A 6 18.49 14.24 18.66
C GLN A 6 17.80 14.53 17.32
N ASP A 7 17.89 13.60 16.36
CA ASP A 7 17.25 13.72 15.05
C ASP A 7 15.75 13.44 15.20
N THR A 8 14.93 14.31 14.61
CA THR A 8 13.48 14.12 14.57
C THR A 8 12.95 14.29 13.16
N LEU A 9 11.99 13.42 12.79
CA LEU A 9 11.24 13.54 11.55
C LEU A 9 9.74 13.67 11.86
N SER A 10 9.22 14.85 11.53
CA SER A 10 7.79 15.16 11.63
C SER A 10 7.15 15.21 10.25
N MET A 11 5.99 14.57 10.15
CA MET A 11 5.20 14.46 8.94
C MET A 11 3.73 14.23 9.29
N ARG A 12 2.84 14.58 8.37
CA ARG A 12 1.41 14.25 8.48
C ARG A 12 1.17 12.79 8.12
N ILE A 13 0.09 12.25 8.68
CA ILE A 13 -0.39 10.89 8.37
C ILE A 13 -1.87 10.91 7.96
N GLY A 14 -2.26 9.94 7.15
CA GLY A 14 -3.65 9.58 6.90
C GLY A 14 -3.96 8.25 7.55
N CYS A 15 -5.01 8.20 8.36
CA CYS A 15 -5.41 7.02 9.13
C CYS A 15 -6.68 6.39 8.56
N GLY A 16 -7.12 5.32 9.21
CA GLY A 16 -8.38 4.66 8.92
C GLY A 16 -9.59 5.57 9.10
N ALA A 17 -10.54 5.51 8.17
CA ALA A 17 -11.82 6.22 8.28
C ALA A 17 -12.64 5.73 9.48
N SER A 18 -13.70 6.46 9.85
CA SER A 18 -14.57 6.11 11.00
C SER A 18 -15.13 4.67 10.96
N LYS A 19 -15.37 4.13 9.75
CA LYS A 19 -15.84 2.74 9.54
C LYS A 19 -14.72 1.70 9.51
N THR A 20 -13.48 2.13 9.33
CA THR A 20 -12.29 1.29 9.13
C THR A 20 -11.11 1.85 9.92
N LYS A 21 -11.35 2.11 11.21
CA LYS A 21 -10.41 2.79 12.10
C LYS A 21 -9.07 2.06 12.15
N THR A 22 -7.98 2.83 12.18
CA THR A 22 -6.66 2.27 12.49
C THR A 22 -6.66 1.78 13.94
N PRO A 23 -6.30 0.51 14.21
CA PRO A 23 -6.22 -0.01 15.56
C PRO A 23 -5.06 0.62 16.33
N ILE A 24 -5.19 0.67 17.66
CA ILE A 24 -4.05 0.97 18.54
C ILE A 24 -3.09 -0.22 18.46
N LEU A 25 -1.82 0.05 18.18
CA LEU A 25 -0.81 -0.98 17.97
C LEU A 25 0.55 -0.54 18.53
N ASN A 26 1.35 -1.53 18.93
CA ASN A 26 2.77 -1.40 19.27
C ASN A 26 3.52 -2.50 18.53
N SER A 27 4.56 -2.14 17.78
CA SER A 27 5.35 -3.07 16.96
C SER A 27 6.67 -2.44 16.51
N HIS A 28 7.47 -3.19 15.75
CA HIS A 28 8.74 -2.77 15.18
C HIS A 28 8.75 -2.97 13.67
N ILE A 29 9.28 -1.99 12.93
CA ILE A 29 9.46 -2.10 11.48
C ILE A 29 10.47 -3.20 11.20
N LYS A 30 10.04 -4.23 10.47
CA LYS A 30 10.87 -5.37 10.06
C LYS A 30 11.56 -5.14 8.73
N ARG A 31 10.86 -4.51 7.78
CA ARG A 31 11.36 -4.30 6.43
C ARG A 31 10.60 -3.22 5.70
N MET A 32 11.25 -2.61 4.73
CA MET A 32 10.62 -1.77 3.72
C MET A 32 10.65 -2.46 2.35
N GLU A 33 9.59 -2.31 1.57
CA GLU A 33 9.54 -2.78 0.19
C GLU A 33 9.37 -1.58 -0.74
N LEU A 34 10.29 -1.43 -1.68
CA LEU A 34 10.21 -0.43 -2.75
C LEU A 34 9.37 -0.98 -3.89
N ASN A 35 8.55 -0.12 -4.49
CA ASN A 35 7.62 -0.43 -5.58
C ASN A 35 6.74 -1.66 -5.29
N PRO A 36 6.03 -1.67 -4.16
CA PRO A 36 5.30 -2.84 -3.73
C PRO A 36 4.18 -3.19 -4.72
N GLN A 37 3.97 -4.49 -4.92
CA GLN A 37 2.68 -4.96 -5.41
C GLN A 37 1.64 -4.82 -4.30
N TRP A 38 0.42 -4.43 -4.68
CA TRP A 38 -0.68 -4.38 -3.73
C TRP A 38 -1.60 -5.56 -3.92
N PHE A 39 -1.58 -6.51 -2.99
CA PHE A 39 -2.60 -7.55 -2.91
C PHE A 39 -3.82 -6.96 -2.22
N VAL A 40 -4.90 -6.76 -2.97
CA VAL A 40 -6.09 -6.06 -2.47
C VAL A 40 -6.77 -6.94 -1.42
N PRO A 41 -7.00 -6.44 -0.19
CA PRO A 41 -7.75 -7.17 0.83
C PRO A 41 -9.09 -7.66 0.31
N ARG A 42 -9.48 -8.89 0.69
CA ARG A 42 -10.72 -9.52 0.22
C ARG A 42 -11.96 -8.65 0.47
N SER A 43 -12.02 -7.96 1.61
CA SER A 43 -13.12 -7.02 1.92
C SER A 43 -13.25 -5.94 0.85
N ILE A 44 -12.16 -5.28 0.46
CA ILE A 44 -12.15 -4.26 -0.60
C ILE A 44 -12.52 -4.88 -1.94
N VAL A 45 -12.02 -6.08 -2.24
CA VAL A 45 -12.39 -6.79 -3.48
C VAL A 45 -13.90 -6.98 -3.56
N LEU A 46 -14.53 -7.46 -2.48
CA LEU A 46 -15.95 -7.76 -2.46
C LEU A 46 -16.86 -6.53 -2.39
N HIS A 47 -16.45 -5.47 -1.68
CA HIS A 47 -17.26 -4.26 -1.55
C HIS A 47 -17.11 -3.30 -2.72
N ASP A 48 -15.88 -3.08 -3.20
CA ASP A 48 -15.58 -1.96 -4.11
C ASP A 48 -15.28 -2.41 -5.54
N MET A 49 -14.70 -3.61 -5.70
CA MET A 49 -14.12 -4.03 -6.99
C MET A 49 -14.94 -5.10 -7.72
N ILE A 50 -15.73 -5.91 -7.02
CA ILE A 50 -16.44 -7.04 -7.63
C ILE A 50 -17.40 -6.61 -8.76
N HIS A 51 -17.98 -5.42 -8.64
CA HIS A 51 -18.87 -4.85 -9.65
C HIS A 51 -18.11 -4.41 -10.92
N ARG A 52 -16.78 -4.33 -10.86
CA ARG A 52 -15.90 -3.99 -12.00
C ARG A 52 -15.47 -5.21 -12.81
N VAL A 53 -15.76 -6.44 -12.37
CA VAL A 53 -15.47 -7.66 -13.13
C VAL A 53 -16.11 -7.57 -14.52
N GLY A 54 -15.33 -7.89 -15.57
CA GLY A 54 -15.68 -7.70 -16.98
C GLY A 54 -15.28 -6.35 -17.58
N ASN A 55 -14.95 -5.33 -16.76
CA ASN A 55 -14.45 -4.05 -17.26
C ASN A 55 -12.92 -4.08 -17.43
N HIS A 56 -12.44 -4.61 -18.55
CA HIS A 56 -10.99 -4.72 -18.81
C HIS A 56 -10.27 -3.37 -18.85
N GLY A 57 -10.95 -2.31 -19.30
CA GLY A 57 -10.40 -0.96 -19.31
C GLY A 57 -10.09 -0.45 -17.90
N TYR A 58 -10.97 -0.70 -16.94
CA TYR A 58 -10.75 -0.36 -15.53
C TYR A 58 -9.51 -1.04 -14.95
N PHE A 59 -9.36 -2.35 -15.20
CA PHE A 59 -8.21 -3.13 -14.72
C PHE A 59 -6.90 -2.67 -15.37
N ARG A 60 -6.87 -2.56 -16.70
CA ARG A 60 -5.67 -2.13 -17.45
C ARG A 60 -5.23 -0.71 -17.08
N ALA A 61 -6.16 0.24 -17.01
CA ALA A 61 -5.85 1.63 -16.67
C ALA A 61 -5.27 1.83 -15.26
N ARG A 62 -5.44 0.83 -14.37
CA ARG A 62 -4.98 0.87 -12.98
C ARG A 62 -3.93 -0.20 -12.69
N ASN A 63 -3.45 -0.91 -13.70
CA ASN A 63 -2.51 -2.03 -13.57
C ASN A 63 -2.98 -3.11 -12.59
N TYR A 64 -4.29 -3.37 -12.54
CA TYR A 64 -4.85 -4.49 -11.81
C TYR A 64 -4.81 -5.77 -12.64
N TYR A 65 -4.54 -6.88 -11.98
CA TYR A 65 -4.63 -8.23 -12.52
C TYR A 65 -5.32 -9.15 -11.51
N VAL A 66 -5.84 -10.26 -11.99
CA VAL A 66 -6.45 -11.30 -11.14
C VAL A 66 -5.48 -12.47 -11.05
N ARG A 67 -5.33 -13.01 -9.85
CA ARG A 67 -4.48 -14.18 -9.62
C ARG A 67 -5.14 -15.21 -8.72
N GLU A 68 -4.74 -16.46 -8.90
CA GLU A 68 -4.98 -17.52 -7.93
C GLU A 68 -4.27 -17.19 -6.61
N VAL A 69 -4.97 -17.38 -5.49
CA VAL A 69 -4.41 -17.14 -4.15
C VAL A 69 -3.31 -18.15 -3.83
N ALA A 70 -3.57 -19.43 -4.12
CA ALA A 70 -2.69 -20.55 -3.79
C ALA A 70 -1.39 -20.57 -4.62
N THR A 71 -1.49 -20.32 -5.93
CA THR A 71 -0.36 -20.47 -6.85
C THR A 71 0.29 -19.15 -7.24
N GLY A 72 -0.41 -18.03 -7.04
CA GLY A 72 0.03 -16.73 -7.55
C GLY A 72 -0.14 -16.55 -9.06
N LYS A 73 -0.62 -17.58 -9.78
CA LYS A 73 -0.77 -17.56 -11.24
C LYS A 73 -1.79 -16.52 -11.67
N GLU A 74 -1.40 -15.66 -12.60
CA GLU A 74 -2.27 -14.67 -13.21
C GLU A 74 -3.32 -15.35 -14.10
N VAL A 75 -4.55 -14.85 -14.03
CA VAL A 75 -5.70 -15.33 -14.78
C VAL A 75 -6.01 -14.31 -15.86
N ASP A 76 -6.22 -14.79 -17.08
CA ASP A 76 -6.75 -13.97 -18.17
C ASP A 76 -8.07 -13.32 -17.73
N LEU A 77 -8.15 -11.99 -17.83
CA LEU A 77 -9.34 -11.23 -17.44
C LEU A 77 -10.61 -11.70 -18.16
N ASN A 78 -10.51 -12.24 -19.39
CA ASN A 78 -11.64 -12.81 -20.12
C ASN A 78 -12.27 -14.03 -19.41
N ARG A 79 -11.50 -14.71 -18.56
CA ARG A 79 -11.92 -15.90 -17.81
C ARG A 79 -12.35 -15.58 -16.39
N VAL A 80 -12.16 -14.34 -15.93
CA VAL A 80 -12.48 -13.93 -14.56
C VAL A 80 -13.99 -13.76 -14.40
N THR A 81 -14.54 -14.43 -13.40
CA THR A 81 -15.94 -14.28 -13.01
C THR A 81 -16.06 -13.75 -11.57
N ARG A 82 -17.24 -13.23 -11.21
CA ARG A 82 -17.50 -12.77 -9.84
C ARG A 82 -17.42 -13.91 -8.82
N SER A 83 -17.91 -15.11 -9.18
CA SER A 83 -17.90 -16.29 -8.31
C SER A 83 -16.48 -16.72 -7.93
N MET A 84 -15.51 -16.59 -8.85
CA MET A 84 -14.10 -16.82 -8.56
C MET A 84 -13.59 -15.93 -7.42
N LEU A 85 -13.90 -14.62 -7.44
CA LEU A 85 -13.51 -13.70 -6.37
C LEU A 85 -14.28 -13.95 -5.06
N ILE A 86 -15.58 -14.27 -5.15
CA ILE A 86 -16.43 -14.60 -3.99
C ILE A 86 -15.89 -15.83 -3.26
N SER A 87 -15.44 -16.86 -3.99
CA SER A 87 -14.89 -18.09 -3.41
C SER A 87 -13.66 -17.86 -2.52
N GLY A 88 -12.94 -16.74 -2.73
CA GLY A 88 -11.66 -16.48 -2.07
C GLY A 88 -10.47 -17.25 -2.65
N ALA A 89 -10.68 -18.14 -3.63
CA ALA A 89 -9.61 -18.83 -4.33
C ALA A 89 -8.83 -17.91 -5.29
N TYR A 90 -9.41 -16.75 -5.64
CA TYR A 90 -8.83 -15.74 -6.52
C TYR A 90 -8.88 -14.37 -5.86
N GLY A 91 -7.86 -13.55 -6.11
CA GLY A 91 -7.75 -12.19 -5.61
C GLY A 91 -7.36 -11.20 -6.71
N ILE A 92 -7.64 -9.92 -6.45
CA ILE A 92 -7.16 -8.82 -7.29
C ILE A 92 -5.85 -8.30 -6.70
N ALA A 93 -4.87 -8.07 -7.57
CA ALA A 93 -3.61 -7.46 -7.21
C ALA A 93 -3.31 -6.29 -8.14
N GLN A 94 -2.61 -5.28 -7.63
CA GLN A 94 -2.10 -4.15 -8.39
C GLN A 94 -0.59 -4.29 -8.57
N ARG A 95 -0.11 -4.07 -9.80
CA ARG A 95 1.33 -4.01 -10.05
C ARG A 95 1.95 -2.79 -9.36
N GLY A 96 3.23 -2.89 -9.00
CA GLY A 96 4.01 -1.76 -8.50
C GLY A 96 4.16 -0.67 -9.57
N GLY A 97 4.40 0.56 -9.13
CA GLY A 97 4.67 1.70 -10.01
C GLY A 97 3.66 2.84 -9.90
N LYS A 98 3.68 3.74 -10.90
CA LYS A 98 2.83 4.93 -10.92
C LYS A 98 1.34 4.56 -10.82
N GLY A 99 0.64 5.22 -9.90
CA GLY A 99 -0.79 4.99 -9.66
C GLY A 99 -1.11 3.86 -8.67
N ASN A 100 -0.12 3.14 -8.15
CA ASN A 100 -0.34 2.13 -7.11
C ASN A 100 -0.91 2.75 -5.82
N ALA A 101 -1.91 2.11 -5.23
CA ALA A 101 -2.60 2.62 -4.03
C ALA A 101 -1.68 2.64 -2.77
N LEU A 102 -0.69 1.74 -2.71
CA LEU A 102 0.35 1.74 -1.68
C LEU A 102 1.48 2.75 -1.94
N GLY A 103 1.41 3.49 -3.06
CA GLY A 103 2.47 4.40 -3.49
C GLY A 103 3.74 3.65 -3.89
N ARG A 104 4.90 4.21 -3.56
CA ARG A 104 6.22 3.73 -3.99
C ARG A 104 6.99 2.96 -2.93
N ILE A 105 6.50 2.92 -1.68
CA ILE A 105 7.14 2.20 -0.59
C ILE A 105 6.12 1.81 0.50
N ILE A 106 6.31 0.64 1.09
CA ILE A 106 5.56 0.16 2.26
C ILE A 106 6.55 -0.30 3.34
N PHE A 107 6.24 0.02 4.59
CA PHE A 107 7.00 -0.36 5.78
C PHE A 107 6.17 -1.37 6.56
N ARG A 108 6.71 -2.59 6.67
CA ARG A 108 6.01 -3.71 7.28
C ARG A 108 6.53 -3.97 8.68
N PHE A 109 5.60 -4.26 9.57
CA PHE A 109 5.82 -4.59 10.97
C PHE A 109 4.83 -5.68 11.40
N ASP A 110 5.17 -6.45 12.42
CA ASP A 110 4.30 -7.51 12.90
C ASP A 110 3.03 -6.94 13.53
N ASN A 111 1.87 -7.41 13.09
CA ASN A 111 0.60 -7.09 13.72
C ASN A 111 -0.50 -8.07 13.27
N ASN A 112 -1.52 -8.22 14.11
CA ASN A 112 -2.66 -9.12 13.85
C ASN A 112 -3.77 -8.47 12.99
N PHE A 113 -3.53 -7.29 12.42
CA PHE A 113 -4.54 -6.47 11.76
C PHE A 113 -4.27 -6.22 10.28
N SER A 114 -3.15 -6.72 9.74
CA SER A 114 -2.68 -6.41 8.36
C SER A 114 -2.55 -4.91 8.08
N VAL A 115 -2.22 -4.12 9.11
CA VAL A 115 -2.03 -2.67 9.06
C VAL A 115 -0.55 -2.37 8.84
N PHE A 116 -0.25 -1.42 7.95
CA PHE A 116 1.12 -1.03 7.63
C PHE A 116 1.23 0.48 7.44
N LEU A 117 2.46 0.99 7.51
CA LEU A 117 2.80 2.34 7.08
C LEU A 117 3.14 2.28 5.59
N HIS A 118 2.59 3.15 4.76
CA HIS A 118 2.89 3.16 3.33
C HIS A 118 2.76 4.54 2.71
N ASP A 119 3.38 4.70 1.55
CA ASP A 119 3.18 5.85 0.67
C ASP A 119 1.75 5.87 0.07
N THR A 120 1.38 6.88 -0.70
CA THR A 120 0.09 6.95 -1.37
C THR A 120 0.18 7.72 -2.68
N ASN A 121 -0.59 7.27 -3.68
CA ASN A 121 -0.82 8.02 -4.91
C ASN A 121 -1.73 9.26 -4.71
N SER A 122 -2.38 9.40 -3.55
CA SER A 122 -3.32 10.48 -3.24
C SER A 122 -2.71 11.48 -2.27
N LYS A 123 -1.65 12.19 -2.69
CA LYS A 123 -0.89 13.11 -1.82
C LYS A 123 -1.72 14.27 -1.24
N GLY A 124 -2.80 14.67 -1.92
CA GLY A 124 -3.70 15.72 -1.45
C GLY A 124 -4.34 15.45 -0.09
N VAL A 125 -4.40 14.19 0.38
CA VAL A 125 -4.93 13.85 1.71
C VAL A 125 -4.21 14.60 2.84
N PHE A 126 -2.90 14.83 2.72
CA PHE A 126 -2.14 15.44 3.80
C PHE A 126 -2.46 16.92 3.98
N GLY A 127 -3.13 17.56 3.01
CA GLY A 127 -3.64 18.93 3.12
C GLY A 127 -4.98 19.05 3.85
N GLN A 128 -5.68 17.94 4.10
CA GLN A 128 -7.03 17.95 4.68
C GLN A 128 -6.98 18.04 6.22
N GLU A 129 -8.01 18.64 6.81
CA GLU A 129 -8.23 18.64 8.26
C GLU A 129 -8.55 17.22 8.76
N ASP A 130 -9.59 16.60 8.18
CA ASP A 130 -9.87 15.18 8.36
C ASP A 130 -9.04 14.34 7.37
N ARG A 131 -8.29 13.38 7.92
CA ARG A 131 -7.39 12.49 7.16
C ARG A 131 -7.73 11.01 7.35
N GLY A 132 -8.96 10.70 7.77
CA GLY A 132 -9.51 9.35 7.87
C GLY A 132 -9.93 8.80 6.49
N VAL A 133 -8.97 8.41 5.66
CA VAL A 133 -9.21 8.01 4.25
C VAL A 133 -8.86 6.56 3.92
N SER A 134 -8.33 5.81 4.88
CA SER A 134 -7.79 4.48 4.66
C SER A 134 -8.70 3.38 5.18
N HIS A 135 -8.48 2.16 4.69
CA HIS A 135 -9.09 0.93 5.20
C HIS A 135 -8.26 0.32 6.35
N GLY A 136 -7.87 1.14 7.33
CA GLY A 136 -7.08 0.73 8.50
C GLY A 136 -5.57 1.00 8.42
N CYS A 137 -4.96 0.92 7.23
CA CYS A 137 -3.53 1.26 7.04
C CYS A 137 -3.22 2.74 7.26
N ILE A 138 -1.94 3.05 7.49
CA ILE A 138 -1.45 4.41 7.76
C ILE A 138 -0.67 4.91 6.55
N ARG A 139 -1.18 5.97 5.91
CA ARG A 139 -0.48 6.67 4.82
C ARG A 139 0.46 7.71 5.41
N ILE A 140 1.68 7.82 4.90
CA ILE A 140 2.68 8.78 5.38
C ILE A 140 3.05 9.82 4.31
N GLU A 141 3.21 11.07 4.75
CA GLU A 141 3.44 12.22 3.87
C GLU A 141 4.82 12.21 3.22
N LYS A 142 5.85 11.86 4.00
CA LYS A 142 7.27 11.91 3.62
C LYS A 142 7.91 10.51 3.59
N PRO A 143 7.48 9.63 2.66
CA PRO A 143 7.91 8.23 2.66
C PRO A 143 9.41 8.04 2.35
N TYR A 144 9.97 8.87 1.47
CA TYR A 144 11.41 8.82 1.16
C TYR A 144 12.24 9.25 2.39
N ASP A 145 11.93 10.40 2.97
CA ASP A 145 12.61 10.90 4.17
C ASP A 145 12.50 9.89 5.32
N PHE A 146 11.35 9.24 5.47
CA PHE A 146 11.17 8.20 6.48
C PHE A 146 12.03 6.96 6.19
N ALA A 147 12.14 6.53 4.94
CA ALA A 147 13.04 5.43 4.56
C ALA A 147 14.50 5.76 4.89
N VAL A 148 14.95 6.97 4.57
CA VAL A 148 16.30 7.43 4.88
C VAL A 148 16.52 7.56 6.39
N PHE A 149 15.51 8.01 7.13
CA PHE A 149 15.55 8.14 8.59
C PHE A 149 15.75 6.78 9.28
N LEU A 150 15.25 5.69 8.69
CA LEU A 150 15.40 4.33 9.24
C LEU A 150 16.75 3.67 8.92
N LEU A 151 17.57 4.27 8.06
CA LEU A 151 18.89 3.70 7.72
C LEU A 151 19.88 3.95 8.85
N ALA A 152 20.50 2.87 9.35
CA ALA A 152 21.58 2.96 10.34
C ALA A 152 22.80 3.71 9.79
N ASP A 153 23.14 3.49 8.51
CA ASP A 153 24.14 4.25 7.77
C ASP A 153 23.46 4.97 6.60
N LYS A 154 23.46 6.31 6.66
CA LYS A 154 22.86 7.21 5.67
C LYS A 154 23.79 7.37 4.46
N ASN A 155 24.25 6.26 3.90
CA ASN A 155 25.11 6.20 2.71
C ASN A 155 24.42 6.81 1.48
N GLU A 156 25.07 7.78 0.82
CA GLU A 156 24.51 8.49 -0.34
C GLU A 156 24.13 7.57 -1.49
N LYS A 157 24.95 6.55 -1.79
CA LYS A 157 24.65 5.58 -2.84
C LYS A 157 23.40 4.77 -2.53
N LEU A 158 23.11 4.49 -1.26
CA LEU A 158 21.88 3.81 -0.86
C LEU A 158 20.67 4.75 -0.95
N LYS A 159 20.81 6.01 -0.53
CA LYS A 159 19.77 7.05 -0.71
C LYS A 159 19.38 7.21 -2.17
N GLU A 160 20.36 7.34 -3.06
CA GLU A 160 20.13 7.44 -4.51
C GLU A 160 19.40 6.22 -5.08
N LYS A 161 19.79 5.00 -4.65
CA LYS A 161 19.09 3.78 -5.08
C LYS A 161 17.64 3.73 -4.61
N ILE A 162 17.37 4.14 -3.37
CA ILE A 162 16.01 4.24 -2.83
C ILE A 162 15.22 5.26 -3.65
N TYR A 163 15.78 6.46 -3.83
CA TYR A 163 15.15 7.53 -4.60
C TYR A 163 14.83 7.09 -6.03
N TYR A 164 15.82 6.57 -6.75
CA TYR A 164 15.65 6.04 -8.11
C TYR A 164 14.55 4.98 -8.17
N SER A 165 14.57 4.02 -7.24
CA SER A 165 13.54 2.98 -7.18
C SER A 165 12.16 3.58 -6.97
N MET A 166 12.03 4.62 -6.14
CA MET A 166 10.74 5.29 -5.92
C MET A 166 10.27 6.13 -7.11
N THR A 167 11.18 6.64 -7.95
CA THR A 167 10.83 7.54 -9.07
C THR A 167 10.77 6.88 -10.44
N ALA A 168 11.42 5.73 -10.62
CA ALA A 168 11.41 4.96 -11.88
C ALA A 168 10.01 4.45 -12.24
#